data_AF-A0A177G8W2-F1
#
_entry.id   AF-A0A177G8W2-F1
#
_cell.length_a   1.000
_cell.length_b   1.000
_cell.length_c   1.000
_cell.angle_alpha   90.00
_cell.angle_beta   90.00
_cell.angle_gamma   90.00
#
_symmetry.space_group_name_H-M   'P 1'
#
loop_
_entity.id
_entity.type
_entity.pdbx_description
1 polymer ?
#
loop_
_entity_poly.entity_id
_entity_poly.type
_entity_poly.pdbx_seq_one_letter_code
_entity_poly.pdbx_strand_id
1 'polypeptide(L)'
;MFVALLVLCVASDDIVKYCFVFPVLGTAVLLSVQKRRLEHGWLVLCLLVSLALAHTLKTVLAHNGAFHVPGLWTMSFAGQERIGYNLSVLVSGVLHFFGAYFFGKEFSLHGSGKALLHLSVFLLALWGVVRIARNKTLRLDLFDYAALLCMGIMVGAFTFSQLPIDDASTRYLVFPYVMMALLLARHTALPAAGRALGLAGAAVYAGLSVPVPTLHLWQTNRDFPINMELTRLGLTHGFAPYWSAAVNSLPNPVRIAPVEFGADIKPFHFLSKRDWYKQGGNFVSV
;
A
#
# COMPACT_ATOMS: atom_id res chain seq x y z
N MET A 1 19.83 17.91 2.28
CA MET A 1 18.36 17.76 2.39
C MET A 1 17.85 16.45 1.80
N PHE A 2 18.05 16.18 0.49
CA PHE A 2 17.57 14.93 -0.16
C PHE A 2 17.97 13.64 0.57
N VAL A 3 19.27 13.45 0.85
CA VAL A 3 19.79 12.26 1.56
C VAL A 3 19.13 12.10 2.92
N ALA A 4 19.04 13.16 3.72
CA ALA A 4 18.43 13.11 5.05
C ALA A 4 16.95 12.69 4.99
N LEU A 5 16.17 13.26 4.06
CA LEU A 5 14.76 12.88 3.88
C LEU A 5 14.63 11.43 3.42
N LEU A 6 15.47 10.99 2.47
CA LEU A 6 15.43 9.62 1.99
C LEU A 6 15.83 8.61 3.07
N VAL A 7 16.81 8.95 3.92
CA VAL A 7 17.17 8.16 5.09
C VAL A 7 15.97 7.97 6.00
N LEU A 8 15.23 9.04 6.31
CA LEU A 8 14.03 8.95 7.14
C LEU A 8 12.94 8.09 6.49
N CYS A 9 12.69 8.26 5.18
CA CYS A 9 11.70 7.48 4.46
C CYS A 9 12.04 5.98 4.44
N VAL A 10 13.29 5.62 4.13
CA VAL A 10 13.77 4.22 4.08
C VAL A 10 13.87 3.62 5.48
N ALA A 11 14.21 4.43 6.49
CA ALA A 11 14.19 4.01 7.89
C ALA A 11 12.76 3.73 8.38
N SER A 12 11.78 4.52 7.91
CA SER A 12 10.37 4.35 8.28
C SER A 12 9.74 3.11 7.67
N ASP A 13 9.89 2.90 6.36
CA ASP A 13 9.22 1.79 5.66
C ASP A 13 10.08 1.24 4.53
N ASP A 14 10.21 -0.08 4.49
CA ASP A 14 10.97 -0.78 3.45
C ASP A 14 10.28 -0.71 2.08
N ILE A 15 8.98 -0.40 2.00
CA ILE A 15 8.26 -0.20 0.73
C ILE A 15 8.92 0.86 -0.15
N VAL A 16 9.53 1.88 0.45
CA VAL A 16 10.24 2.97 -0.24
C VAL A 16 11.39 2.43 -1.10
N LYS A 17 12.03 1.34 -0.67
CA LYS A 17 13.08 0.69 -1.45
C LYS A 17 12.54 0.18 -2.78
N TYR A 18 11.36 -0.41 -2.76
CA TYR A 18 10.75 -1.04 -3.92
C TYR A 18 10.00 -0.07 -4.84
N CYS A 19 9.37 0.97 -4.30
CA CYS A 19 8.65 1.95 -5.11
C CYS A 19 9.54 3.09 -5.63
N PHE A 20 10.70 3.35 -5.02
CA PHE A 20 11.57 4.46 -5.41
C PHE A 20 13.03 4.08 -5.61
N VAL A 21 13.70 3.49 -4.61
CA VAL A 21 15.16 3.30 -4.66
C VAL A 21 15.58 2.32 -5.76
N PHE A 22 15.03 1.11 -5.79
CA PHE A 22 15.35 0.10 -6.82
C PHE A 22 14.91 0.52 -8.22
N PRO A 23 13.72 1.10 -8.45
CA PRO A 23 13.36 1.63 -9.75
C PRO A 23 14.33 2.70 -10.27
N VAL A 24 14.74 3.65 -9.42
CA VAL A 24 15.67 4.73 -9.82
C VAL A 24 17.08 4.18 -10.07
N LEU A 25 17.58 3.29 -9.21
CA LEU A 25 18.88 2.63 -9.43
C LEU A 25 18.87 1.78 -10.70
N GLY A 26 17.85 0.94 -10.89
CA GLY A 26 17.69 0.12 -12.09
C GLY A 26 17.62 0.96 -13.35
N THR A 27 16.93 2.10 -13.29
CA THR A 27 16.89 3.05 -14.41
C THR A 27 18.23 3.71 -14.67
N ALA A 28 18.93 4.16 -13.62
CA ALA A 28 20.24 4.78 -13.77
C ALA A 28 21.23 3.80 -14.44
N VAL A 29 21.19 2.51 -14.06
CA VAL A 29 21.97 1.46 -14.73
C VAL A 29 21.54 1.29 -16.18
N LEU A 30 20.22 1.14 -16.45
CA LEU A 30 19.69 0.97 -17.80
C LEU A 30 20.12 2.10 -18.74
N LEU A 31 19.94 3.36 -18.32
CA LEU A 31 20.32 4.53 -19.09
C LEU A 31 21.84 4.63 -19.26
N SER A 32 22.61 4.27 -18.24
CA SER A 32 24.07 4.28 -18.33
C SER A 32 24.60 3.26 -19.33
N VAL A 33 23.97 2.08 -19.40
CA VAL A 33 24.29 1.04 -20.39
C VAL A 33 23.89 1.52 -21.80
N GLN A 34 22.69 2.08 -21.97
CA GLN A 34 22.21 2.56 -23.26
C GLN A 34 23.07 3.72 -23.82
N LYS A 35 23.44 4.68 -22.97
CA LYS A 35 24.21 5.87 -23.36
C LYS A 35 25.73 5.67 -23.25
N ARG A 36 26.19 4.53 -22.72
CA ARG A 36 27.60 4.24 -22.39
C ARG A 36 28.26 5.33 -21.53
N ARG A 37 27.49 6.01 -20.69
CA ARG A 37 27.95 7.10 -19.82
C ARG A 37 27.15 7.14 -18.52
N LEU A 38 27.83 7.34 -17.40
CA LEU A 38 27.20 7.59 -16.10
C LEU A 38 26.71 9.03 -16.00
N GLU A 39 25.51 9.32 -16.50
CA GLU A 39 24.92 10.68 -16.39
C GLU A 39 24.39 11.00 -14.98
N HIS A 40 24.01 9.98 -14.20
CA HIS A 40 23.30 10.16 -12.93
C HIS A 40 24.09 9.63 -11.72
N GLY A 41 25.42 9.62 -11.82
CA GLY A 41 26.30 9.07 -10.77
C GLY A 41 26.12 9.72 -9.40
N TRP A 42 25.88 11.04 -9.35
CA TRP A 42 25.63 11.74 -8.09
C TRP A 42 24.34 11.28 -7.40
N LEU A 43 23.27 11.06 -8.18
CA LEU A 43 22.00 10.53 -7.66
C LEU A 43 22.19 9.12 -7.11
N VAL A 44 22.89 8.25 -7.86
CA VAL A 44 23.23 6.88 -7.41
C VAL A 44 24.00 6.92 -6.10
N LEU A 45 25.03 7.77 -6.00
CA LEU A 45 25.79 7.94 -4.76
C LEU A 45 24.89 8.38 -3.59
N CYS A 46 24.01 9.36 -3.81
CA CYS A 46 23.05 9.82 -2.80
C CYS A 46 22.12 8.69 -2.33
N LEU A 47 21.64 7.84 -3.25
CA LEU A 47 20.78 6.69 -2.91
C LEU A 47 21.56 5.66 -2.06
N LEU A 48 22.78 5.31 -2.48
CA LEU A 48 23.62 4.35 -1.76
C LEU A 48 24.00 4.84 -0.36
N VAL A 49 24.40 6.11 -0.23
CA VAL A 49 24.68 6.74 1.07
C VAL A 49 23.42 6.74 1.95
N SER A 50 22.25 7.03 1.38
CA SER A 50 20.99 7.01 2.13
C SER A 50 20.63 5.59 2.62
N LEU A 51 20.86 4.56 1.81
CA LEU A 51 20.64 3.16 2.22
C LEU A 51 21.56 2.76 3.38
N ALA A 52 22.85 3.12 3.30
CA ALA A 52 23.82 2.84 4.34
C ALA A 52 23.44 3.56 5.66
N LEU A 53 23.17 4.86 5.59
CA LEU A 53 22.77 5.65 6.76
C LEU A 53 21.45 5.17 7.37
N ALA A 54 20.45 4.80 6.56
CA ALA A 54 19.19 4.25 7.05
C ALA A 54 19.40 2.90 7.77
N HIS A 55 20.28 2.05 7.25
CA HIS A 55 20.63 0.79 7.91
C HIS A 55 21.33 1.05 9.25
N THR A 56 22.32 1.94 9.30
CA THR A 56 22.99 2.32 10.55
C THR A 56 21.99 2.89 11.56
N LEU A 57 21.07 3.75 11.12
CA LEU A 57 20.02 4.32 11.98
C LEU A 57 19.12 3.23 12.56
N LYS A 58 18.61 2.30 11.73
CA LYS A 58 17.80 1.16 12.19
C LYS A 58 18.55 0.31 13.22
N THR A 59 19.81 0.01 12.97
CA THR A 59 20.65 -0.80 13.88
C THR A 59 20.90 -0.10 15.22
N VAL A 60 21.20 1.21 15.20
CA VAL A 60 21.38 1.99 16.44
C VAL A 60 20.08 2.08 17.23
N LEU A 61 18.94 2.29 16.56
CA LEU A 61 17.64 2.33 17.22
C LEU A 61 17.27 0.97 17.83
N ALA A 62 17.47 -0.13 17.09
CA ALA A 62 17.23 -1.48 17.58
C ALA A 62 18.11 -1.82 18.80
N HIS A 63 19.39 -1.47 18.76
CA HIS A 63 20.30 -1.67 19.89
C HIS A 63 19.89 -0.88 21.14
N ASN A 64 19.26 0.29 20.97
CA ASN A 64 18.74 1.10 22.07
C ASN A 64 17.31 0.71 22.51
N GLY A 65 16.80 -0.45 22.07
CA GLY A 65 15.48 -0.93 22.43
C GLY A 65 14.32 -0.15 21.78
N ALA A 66 14.62 0.71 20.80
CA ALA A 66 13.60 1.37 20.01
C ALA A 66 13.12 0.46 18.87
N PHE A 67 11.80 0.40 18.65
CA PHE A 67 11.15 -0.31 17.54
C PHE A 67 11.29 -1.83 17.52
N HIS A 68 11.27 -2.51 18.68
CA HIS A 68 10.88 -3.92 18.69
C HIS A 68 9.36 -3.99 18.45
N VAL A 69 8.97 -4.35 17.23
CA VAL A 69 7.58 -4.72 16.91
C VAL A 69 7.56 -6.24 16.73
N PRO A 70 7.32 -7.01 17.81
CA PRO A 70 7.21 -8.45 17.68
C PRO A 70 6.04 -8.83 16.77
N GLY A 71 6.23 -9.90 16.01
CA GLY A 71 5.23 -10.38 15.04
C GLY A 71 5.27 -9.70 13.67
N LEU A 72 6.26 -8.84 13.38
CA LEU A 72 6.54 -8.49 11.98
C LEU A 72 7.14 -9.70 11.26
N TRP A 73 6.34 -10.29 10.39
CA TRP A 73 6.75 -11.36 9.49
C TRP A 73 7.90 -10.84 8.63
N THR A 74 9.02 -11.55 8.60
CA THR A 74 10.06 -11.28 7.60
C THR A 74 9.46 -11.56 6.23
N MET A 75 9.31 -10.53 5.41
CA MET A 75 8.82 -10.67 4.03
C MET A 75 9.72 -11.67 3.29
N SER A 76 9.12 -12.77 2.85
CA SER A 76 9.79 -13.82 2.10
C SER A 76 9.08 -14.07 0.77
N PHE A 77 9.77 -14.76 -0.13
CA PHE A 77 9.15 -15.24 -1.35
C PHE A 77 8.02 -16.23 -1.02
N ALA A 78 6.94 -16.17 -1.79
CA ALA A 78 5.86 -17.12 -1.69
C ALA A 78 6.34 -18.49 -2.19
N GLY A 79 5.80 -19.56 -1.60
CA GLY A 79 5.88 -20.88 -2.23
C GLY A 79 5.20 -20.87 -3.60
N GLN A 80 5.66 -21.73 -4.50
CA GLN A 80 5.19 -21.78 -5.90
C GLN A 80 3.68 -21.98 -5.98
N GLU A 81 3.12 -22.79 -5.09
CA GLU A 81 1.68 -23.10 -4.97
C GLU A 81 0.83 -21.85 -4.67
N ARG A 82 1.41 -20.84 -4.01
CA ARG A 82 0.70 -19.63 -3.61
C ARG A 82 0.64 -18.58 -4.73
N ILE A 83 1.42 -18.73 -5.81
CA ILE A 83 1.43 -17.77 -6.94
C ILE A 83 0.05 -17.64 -7.57
N GLY A 84 -0.68 -18.74 -7.77
CA GLY A 84 -2.03 -18.72 -8.32
C GLY A 84 -3.03 -17.96 -7.43
N TYR A 85 -2.94 -18.18 -6.12
CA TYR A 85 -3.72 -17.42 -5.14
C TYR A 85 -3.37 -15.93 -5.17
N ASN A 86 -2.07 -15.58 -5.14
CA ASN A 86 -1.62 -14.20 -5.19
C ASN A 86 -2.08 -13.46 -6.46
N LEU A 87 -2.08 -14.15 -7.61
CA LEU A 87 -2.59 -13.59 -8.86
C LEU A 87 -4.11 -13.37 -8.81
N SER A 88 -4.86 -14.30 -8.20
CA SER A 88 -6.29 -14.12 -7.95
C SER A 88 -6.55 -12.89 -7.08
N VAL A 89 -5.85 -12.77 -5.95
CA VAL A 89 -5.93 -11.62 -5.03
C VAL A 89 -5.51 -10.31 -5.71
N LEU A 90 -4.51 -10.35 -6.58
CA LEU A 90 -4.11 -9.19 -7.37
C LEU A 90 -5.27 -8.73 -8.26
N VAL A 91 -5.91 -9.64 -8.99
CA VAL A 91 -7.04 -9.31 -9.87
C VAL A 91 -8.25 -8.84 -9.07
N SER A 92 -8.70 -9.61 -8.08
CA SER A 92 -9.86 -9.24 -7.25
C SER A 92 -9.62 -7.91 -6.53
N GLY A 93 -8.45 -7.74 -5.91
CA GLY A 93 -8.13 -6.54 -5.16
C GLY A 93 -7.95 -5.30 -6.05
N VAL A 94 -7.36 -5.40 -7.25
CA VAL A 94 -7.32 -4.29 -8.22
C VAL A 94 -8.74 -3.90 -8.63
N LEU A 95 -9.60 -4.88 -8.91
CA LEU A 95 -11.00 -4.62 -9.24
C LEU A 95 -11.75 -3.95 -8.08
N HIS A 96 -11.54 -4.39 -6.84
CA HIS A 96 -12.12 -3.76 -5.66
C HIS A 96 -11.59 -2.33 -5.47
N PHE A 97 -10.27 -2.11 -5.63
CA PHE A 97 -9.63 -0.81 -5.47
C PHE A 97 -10.21 0.25 -6.42
N PHE A 98 -10.44 -0.11 -7.68
CA PHE A 98 -11.02 0.79 -8.68
C PHE A 98 -12.56 0.82 -8.68
N GLY A 99 -13.23 0.09 -7.78
CA GLY A 99 -14.70 -0.04 -7.81
C GLY A 99 -15.23 -0.80 -9.05
N ALA A 100 -14.36 -1.55 -9.72
CA ALA A 100 -14.58 -2.29 -10.94
C ALA A 100 -14.98 -3.76 -10.70
N TYR A 101 -15.16 -4.19 -9.46
CA TYR A 101 -15.57 -5.57 -9.15
C TYR A 101 -17.02 -5.82 -9.59
N PHE A 102 -17.20 -6.65 -10.61
CA PHE A 102 -18.50 -7.00 -11.21
C PHE A 102 -18.93 -8.45 -10.92
N PHE A 103 -18.02 -9.30 -10.44
CA PHE A 103 -18.35 -10.69 -10.11
C PHE A 103 -19.39 -10.75 -8.98
N GLY A 104 -20.39 -11.62 -9.14
CA GLY A 104 -21.48 -11.79 -8.16
C GLY A 104 -22.49 -10.65 -8.11
N LYS A 105 -22.39 -9.61 -8.95
CA LYS A 105 -23.40 -8.55 -9.08
C LYS A 105 -24.45 -8.91 -10.12
N GLU A 106 -25.67 -8.42 -9.90
CA GLU A 106 -26.73 -8.53 -10.90
C GLU A 106 -26.34 -7.80 -12.20
N PHE A 107 -26.78 -8.33 -13.33
CA PHE A 107 -26.54 -7.75 -14.64
C PHE A 107 -27.47 -6.56 -14.88
N SER A 108 -27.18 -5.44 -14.20
CA SER A 108 -27.95 -4.20 -14.25
C SER A 108 -27.05 -2.98 -14.43
N LEU A 109 -27.61 -1.89 -14.93
CA LEU A 109 -26.87 -0.63 -15.15
C LEU A 109 -26.32 -0.04 -13.84
N HIS A 110 -27.10 -0.16 -12.75
CA HIS A 110 -26.73 0.33 -11.42
C HIS A 110 -25.74 -0.59 -10.69
N GLY A 111 -25.76 -1.90 -10.96
CA GLY A 111 -24.83 -2.87 -10.37
C GLY A 111 -23.57 -3.08 -11.21
N SER A 112 -23.65 -3.96 -12.20
CA SER A 112 -22.52 -4.34 -13.06
C SER A 112 -22.11 -3.24 -14.05
N GLY A 113 -23.06 -2.41 -14.52
CA GLY A 113 -22.77 -1.34 -15.48
C GLY A 113 -21.76 -0.30 -14.98
N LYS A 114 -21.94 0.18 -13.74
CA LYS A 114 -20.96 1.08 -13.08
C LYS A 114 -19.59 0.42 -12.93
N ALA A 115 -19.54 -0.84 -12.49
CA ALA A 115 -18.28 -1.58 -12.33
C ALA A 115 -17.55 -1.77 -13.69
N LEU A 116 -18.29 -2.06 -14.76
CA LEU A 116 -17.73 -2.18 -16.11
C LEU A 116 -17.21 -0.83 -16.66
N LEU A 117 -17.86 0.29 -16.31
CA LEU A 117 -17.34 1.62 -16.65
C LEU A 117 -15.99 1.88 -15.96
N HIS A 118 -15.90 1.62 -14.65
CA HIS A 118 -14.64 1.74 -13.90
C HIS A 118 -13.55 0.82 -14.48
N LEU A 119 -13.89 -0.42 -14.81
CA LEU A 119 -12.98 -1.35 -15.48
C LEU A 119 -12.49 -0.79 -16.81
N SER A 120 -13.38 -0.23 -17.62
CA SER A 120 -13.05 0.34 -18.93
C SER A 120 -12.07 1.51 -18.80
N VAL A 121 -12.27 2.39 -17.82
CA VAL A 121 -11.36 3.51 -17.53
C VAL A 121 -9.98 2.99 -17.11
N PHE A 122 -9.94 1.99 -16.23
CA PHE A 122 -8.69 1.37 -15.80
C PHE A 122 -7.94 0.70 -16.96
N LEU A 123 -8.64 -0.09 -17.79
CA LEU A 123 -8.04 -0.75 -18.95
C LEU A 123 -7.53 0.26 -19.98
N LEU A 124 -8.21 1.39 -20.17
CA LEU A 124 -7.76 2.47 -21.04
C LEU A 124 -6.49 3.15 -20.50
N ALA A 125 -6.40 3.37 -19.18
CA ALA A 125 -5.19 3.86 -18.54
C ALA A 125 -4.02 2.88 -18.70
N LEU A 126 -4.25 1.59 -18.46
CA LEU A 126 -3.25 0.54 -18.64
C LEU A 126 -2.78 0.45 -20.10
N TRP A 127 -3.70 0.50 -21.05
CA TRP A 127 -3.39 0.55 -22.47
C TRP A 127 -2.53 1.77 -22.83
N GLY A 128 -2.82 2.94 -22.26
CA GLY A 128 -2.02 4.15 -22.42
C GLY A 128 -0.58 3.97 -21.94
N VAL A 129 -0.37 3.35 -20.77
CA VAL A 129 0.97 3.02 -20.26
C VAL A 129 1.70 2.06 -21.20
N VAL A 130 1.03 0.99 -21.63
CA VAL A 130 1.61 0.01 -22.57
C VAL A 130 1.98 0.69 -23.90
N ARG A 131 1.15 1.61 -24.39
CA ARG A 131 1.43 2.40 -25.60
C ARG A 131 2.66 3.27 -25.41
N ILE A 132 2.81 3.97 -24.28
CA ILE A 132 3.99 4.79 -23.97
C ILE A 132 5.24 3.91 -23.91
N ALA A 133 5.20 2.80 -23.18
CA ALA A 133 6.33 1.89 -23.01
C ALA A 133 6.79 1.24 -24.32
N ARG A 134 5.86 0.98 -25.25
CA ARG A 134 6.16 0.38 -26.57
C ARG A 134 6.49 1.41 -27.65
N ASN A 135 6.31 2.70 -27.38
CA ASN A 135 6.52 3.71 -28.39
C ASN A 135 8.01 3.96 -28.62
N LYS A 136 8.49 3.60 -29.81
CA LYS A 136 9.91 3.76 -30.20
C LYS A 136 10.29 5.21 -30.52
N THR A 137 9.33 6.11 -30.73
CA THR A 137 9.61 7.51 -31.05
C THR A 137 9.68 8.40 -29.80
N LEU A 138 9.10 7.96 -28.69
CA LEU A 138 9.19 8.67 -27.42
C LEU A 138 10.57 8.47 -26.80
N ARG A 139 11.22 9.59 -26.46
CA ARG A 139 12.47 9.57 -25.69
C ARG A 139 12.14 9.55 -24.21
N LEU A 140 12.09 8.35 -23.65
CA LEU A 140 11.87 8.15 -22.22
C LEU A 140 13.09 8.60 -21.41
N ASP A 141 12.85 9.28 -20.30
CA ASP A 141 13.91 9.74 -19.41
C ASP A 141 14.01 8.90 -18.11
N LEU A 142 14.82 9.37 -17.16
CA LEU A 142 15.00 8.73 -15.85
C LEU A 142 13.67 8.50 -15.12
N PHE A 143 12.78 9.48 -15.13
CA PHE A 143 11.50 9.37 -14.43
C PHE A 143 10.60 8.33 -15.11
N ASP A 144 10.53 8.35 -16.44
CA ASP A 144 9.64 7.47 -17.19
C ASP A 144 10.01 5.99 -16.98
N TYR A 145 11.29 5.66 -17.08
CA TYR A 145 11.78 4.32 -16.81
C TYR A 145 11.65 3.93 -15.34
N ALA A 146 11.87 4.85 -14.40
CA ALA A 146 11.68 4.58 -12.97
C ALA A 146 10.21 4.31 -12.64
N ALA A 147 9.27 5.03 -13.26
CA ALA A 147 7.84 4.80 -13.11
C ALA A 147 7.45 3.40 -13.63
N LEU A 148 7.95 3.02 -14.82
CA LEU A 148 7.73 1.69 -15.40
C LEU A 148 8.32 0.56 -14.54
N LEU A 149 9.54 0.74 -14.03
CA LEU A 149 10.17 -0.23 -13.13
C LEU A 149 9.47 -0.30 -11.78
N CYS A 150 9.00 0.81 -11.22
CA CYS A 150 8.20 0.82 -9.99
C CYS A 150 6.93 -0.03 -10.16
N MET A 151 6.19 0.18 -11.25
CA MET A 151 4.99 -0.62 -11.55
C MET A 151 5.34 -2.11 -11.66
N GLY A 152 6.37 -2.47 -12.43
CA GLY A 152 6.80 -3.86 -12.60
C GLY A 152 7.30 -4.52 -11.31
N ILE A 153 8.16 -3.84 -10.55
CA ILE A 153 8.74 -4.35 -9.31
C ILE A 153 7.64 -4.56 -8.27
N MET A 154 6.71 -3.62 -8.11
CA MET A 154 5.67 -3.74 -7.09
C MET A 154 4.62 -4.81 -7.44
N VAL A 155 4.21 -4.92 -8.71
CA VAL A 155 3.32 -6.00 -9.15
C VAL A 155 4.01 -7.36 -9.04
N GLY A 156 5.30 -7.43 -9.41
CA GLY A 156 6.11 -8.64 -9.23
C GLY A 156 6.26 -9.02 -7.75
N ALA A 157 6.62 -8.07 -6.89
CA ALA A 157 6.75 -8.30 -5.47
C ALA A 157 5.42 -8.75 -4.85
N PHE A 158 4.29 -8.16 -5.24
CA PHE A 158 2.96 -8.61 -4.81
C PHE A 158 2.70 -10.07 -5.23
N THR A 159 3.01 -10.42 -6.48
CA THR A 159 2.74 -11.75 -7.03
C THR A 159 3.63 -12.83 -6.40
N PHE A 160 4.91 -12.53 -6.18
CA PHE A 160 5.92 -13.52 -5.78
C PHE A 160 6.27 -13.52 -4.29
N SER A 161 5.64 -12.68 -3.46
CA SER A 161 5.91 -12.63 -2.01
C SER A 161 4.73 -13.13 -1.18
N GLN A 162 4.96 -13.32 0.12
CA GLN A 162 3.91 -13.65 1.08
C GLN A 162 3.03 -12.45 1.49
N LEU A 163 3.24 -11.29 0.87
CA LEU A 163 2.54 -10.02 1.15
C LEU A 163 1.02 -10.08 0.94
N PRO A 164 0.48 -10.75 -0.10
CA PRO A 164 -0.97 -10.86 -0.27
C PRO A 164 -1.57 -11.83 0.75
N ILE A 165 -2.41 -11.31 1.64
CA ILE A 165 -3.21 -12.10 2.60
C ILE A 165 -4.70 -12.07 2.20
N ASP A 166 -5.14 -10.96 1.63
CA ASP A 166 -6.52 -10.71 1.21
C ASP A 166 -6.57 -9.54 0.20
N ASP A 167 -7.76 -9.20 -0.27
CA ASP A 167 -7.96 -8.09 -1.21
C ASP A 167 -7.48 -6.73 -0.66
N ALA A 168 -7.52 -6.52 0.67
CA ALA A 168 -7.04 -5.29 1.31
C ALA A 168 -5.52 -5.11 1.19
N SER A 169 -4.79 -6.20 0.93
CA SER A 169 -3.35 -6.17 0.66
C SER A 169 -3.02 -5.36 -0.59
N THR A 170 -3.97 -5.13 -1.51
CA THR A 170 -3.74 -4.27 -2.69
C THR A 170 -3.45 -2.80 -2.38
N ARG A 171 -3.61 -2.35 -1.12
CA ARG A 171 -3.09 -1.05 -0.65
C ARG A 171 -1.60 -0.86 -0.92
N TYR A 172 -0.83 -1.93 -0.99
CA TYR A 172 0.60 -1.88 -1.32
C TYR A 172 0.87 -1.53 -2.81
N LEU A 173 -0.16 -1.57 -3.66
CA LEU A 173 -0.09 -1.22 -5.10
C LEU A 173 -0.51 0.22 -5.40
N VAL A 174 -0.76 1.06 -4.38
CA VAL A 174 -1.10 2.48 -4.57
C VAL A 174 -0.01 3.22 -5.37
N PHE A 175 1.27 2.98 -5.09
CA PHE A 175 2.37 3.62 -5.80
C PHE A 175 2.37 3.32 -7.31
N PRO A 176 2.23 2.06 -7.77
CA PRO A 176 1.98 1.75 -9.17
C PRO A 176 0.87 2.57 -9.82
N TYR A 177 -0.27 2.76 -9.15
CA TYR A 177 -1.39 3.54 -9.70
C TYR A 177 -1.04 5.03 -9.82
N VAL A 178 -0.34 5.59 -8.83
CA VAL A 178 0.17 6.97 -8.88
C VAL A 178 1.18 7.14 -10.02
N MET A 179 2.12 6.22 -10.18
CA MET A 179 3.12 6.26 -11.26
C MET A 179 2.46 6.13 -12.64
N MET A 180 1.45 5.27 -12.78
CA MET A 180 0.63 5.18 -13.99
C MET A 180 -0.02 6.52 -14.33
N ALA A 181 -0.66 7.18 -13.35
CA ALA A 181 -1.31 8.47 -13.58
C ALA A 181 -0.31 9.57 -13.98
N LEU A 182 0.84 9.65 -13.30
CA LEU A 182 1.89 10.61 -13.62
C LEU A 182 2.49 10.39 -15.00
N LEU A 183 2.76 9.13 -15.38
CA LEU A 183 3.29 8.78 -16.69
C LEU A 183 2.31 9.14 -17.80
N LEU A 184 1.02 8.83 -17.62
CA LEU A 184 -0.02 9.24 -18.57
C LEU A 184 -0.08 10.75 -18.68
N ALA A 185 -0.22 11.47 -17.57
CA ALA A 185 -0.31 12.94 -17.56
C ALA A 185 0.87 13.61 -18.29
N ARG A 186 2.07 13.04 -18.16
CA ARG A 186 3.28 13.57 -18.80
C ARG A 186 3.29 13.40 -20.32
N HIS A 187 2.79 12.26 -20.82
CA HIS A 187 2.89 11.89 -22.23
C HIS A 187 1.58 12.06 -23.02
N THR A 188 0.48 12.44 -22.35
CA THR A 188 -0.78 12.81 -23.01
C THR A 188 -0.86 14.32 -23.20
N ALA A 189 -0.45 14.81 -24.37
CA ALA A 189 -0.70 16.18 -24.78
C ALA A 189 -2.06 16.28 -25.49
N LEU A 190 -3.06 16.86 -24.83
CA LEU A 190 -4.35 17.14 -25.45
C LEU A 190 -4.41 18.58 -26.01
N PRO A 191 -5.01 18.79 -27.19
CA PRO A 191 -5.39 20.13 -27.66
C PRO A 191 -6.28 20.84 -26.64
N ALA A 192 -6.37 22.17 -26.69
CA ALA A 192 -7.15 22.95 -25.69
C ALA A 192 -8.61 22.46 -25.55
N ALA A 193 -9.29 22.20 -26.67
CA ALA A 193 -10.64 21.62 -26.68
C ALA A 193 -10.68 20.20 -26.07
N GLY A 194 -9.67 19.37 -26.36
CA GLY A 194 -9.53 18.04 -25.78
C GLY A 194 -9.27 18.06 -24.27
N ARG A 195 -8.52 19.06 -23.76
CA ARG A 195 -8.33 19.26 -22.32
C ARG A 195 -9.63 19.64 -21.62
N ALA A 196 -10.40 20.57 -22.19
CA ALA A 196 -11.68 20.99 -21.63
C ALA A 196 -12.66 19.81 -21.55
N LEU A 197 -12.79 19.03 -22.64
CA LEU A 197 -13.61 17.82 -22.67
C LEU A 197 -13.09 16.75 -21.70
N GLY A 198 -11.78 16.55 -21.60
CA GLY A 198 -11.17 15.61 -20.67
C GLY A 198 -11.42 15.99 -19.21
N LEU A 199 -11.29 17.28 -18.86
CA LEU A 199 -11.60 17.79 -17.53
C LEU A 199 -13.09 17.67 -17.21
N ALA A 200 -13.97 17.99 -18.15
CA ALA A 200 -15.41 17.82 -17.99
C ALA A 200 -15.78 16.34 -17.77
N GLY A 201 -15.21 15.43 -18.58
CA GLY A 201 -15.38 13.98 -18.42
C GLY A 201 -14.86 13.47 -17.08
N ALA A 202 -13.70 13.94 -16.65
CA ALA A 202 -13.13 13.59 -15.34
C ALA A 202 -13.99 14.12 -14.18
N ALA A 203 -14.53 15.34 -14.29
CA ALA A 203 -15.43 15.92 -13.29
C ALA A 203 -16.76 15.15 -13.20
N VAL A 204 -17.35 14.80 -14.34
CA VAL A 204 -18.56 13.96 -14.39
C VAL A 204 -18.28 12.58 -13.79
N TYR A 205 -17.18 11.94 -14.20
CA TYR A 205 -16.78 10.64 -13.66
C TYR A 205 -16.55 10.72 -12.14
N ALA A 206 -15.86 11.75 -11.64
CA ALA A 206 -15.66 11.95 -10.21
C ALA A 206 -17.00 12.12 -9.49
N GLY A 207 -17.89 12.97 -9.99
CA GLY A 207 -19.23 13.17 -9.42
C GLY A 207 -20.07 11.89 -9.35
N LEU A 208 -20.00 11.04 -10.39
CA LEU A 208 -20.69 9.74 -10.42
C LEU A 208 -20.01 8.65 -9.55
N SER A 209 -18.73 8.85 -9.25
CA SER A 209 -17.91 7.90 -8.50
C SER A 209 -17.94 8.15 -6.99
N VAL A 210 -18.23 9.38 -6.54
CA VAL A 210 -18.36 9.69 -5.10
C VAL A 210 -19.49 8.83 -4.51
N PRO A 211 -19.18 7.90 -3.59
CA PRO A 211 -20.22 7.20 -2.87
C PRO A 211 -20.97 8.21 -1.99
N VAL A 212 -22.30 8.16 -2.00
CA VAL A 212 -23.10 8.85 -0.99
C VAL A 212 -22.72 8.22 0.35
N PRO A 213 -22.18 8.97 1.32
CA PRO A 213 -21.68 8.39 2.56
C PRO A 213 -22.87 7.89 3.40
N THR A 214 -23.21 6.61 3.24
CA THR A 214 -24.07 5.90 4.19
C THR A 214 -23.19 5.38 5.31
N LEU A 215 -23.12 6.15 6.39
CA LEU A 215 -22.29 5.85 7.56
C LEU A 215 -22.97 4.74 8.39
N HIS A 216 -22.92 3.51 7.90
CA HIS A 216 -23.38 2.34 8.66
C HIS A 216 -22.25 1.87 9.58
N LEU A 217 -22.10 2.51 10.75
CA LEU A 217 -21.07 2.21 11.75
C LEU A 217 -20.98 0.71 12.09
N TRP A 218 -22.12 0.01 12.11
CA TRP A 218 -22.22 -1.43 12.38
C TRP A 218 -21.76 -2.34 11.22
N GLN A 219 -21.80 -1.86 9.97
CA GLN A 219 -21.29 -2.59 8.79
C GLN A 219 -19.82 -2.27 8.50
N THR A 220 -19.34 -1.12 8.99
CA THR A 220 -18.01 -0.59 8.66
C THR A 220 -16.93 -1.08 9.64
N ASN A 221 -17.33 -1.47 10.86
CA ASN A 221 -16.42 -2.09 11.83
C ASN A 221 -16.53 -3.62 11.73
N ARG A 222 -15.59 -4.25 11.00
CA ARG A 222 -15.53 -5.72 10.83
C ARG A 222 -15.45 -6.47 12.15
N ASP A 223 -14.91 -5.85 13.19
CA ASP A 223 -14.70 -6.46 14.51
C ASP A 223 -15.86 -6.18 15.46
N PHE A 224 -16.93 -5.51 15.00
CA PHE A 224 -18.14 -5.31 15.78
C PHE A 224 -18.76 -6.62 16.32
N PRO A 225 -18.82 -7.74 15.56
CA PRO A 225 -19.30 -9.01 16.10
C PRO A 225 -18.42 -9.59 17.21
N ILE A 226 -17.10 -9.48 17.09
CA ILE A 226 -16.14 -9.91 18.13
C ILE A 226 -16.35 -9.07 19.39
N ASN A 227 -16.47 -7.76 19.21
CA ASN A 227 -16.75 -6.81 20.27
C ASN A 227 -18.07 -7.10 21.01
N MET A 228 -19.11 -7.50 20.28
CA MET A 228 -20.39 -7.93 20.86
C MET A 228 -20.26 -9.25 21.64
N GLU A 229 -19.50 -10.22 21.14
CA GLU A 229 -19.32 -11.50 21.82
C GLU A 229 -18.48 -11.34 23.10
N LEU A 230 -17.43 -10.51 23.07
CA LEU A 230 -16.67 -10.14 24.28
C LEU A 230 -17.57 -9.50 25.34
N THR A 231 -18.46 -8.60 24.91
CA THR A 231 -19.44 -7.95 25.80
C THR A 231 -20.43 -8.98 26.36
N ARG A 232 -20.93 -9.89 25.53
CA ARG A 232 -21.85 -10.97 25.93
C ARG A 232 -21.22 -11.89 26.98
N LEU A 233 -19.92 -12.17 26.86
CA LEU A 233 -19.15 -12.97 27.81
C LEU A 233 -18.77 -12.20 29.10
N GLY A 234 -19.17 -10.92 29.23
CA GLY A 234 -18.84 -10.09 30.39
C GLY A 234 -17.35 -9.71 30.47
N LEU A 235 -16.60 -9.89 29.37
CA LEU A 235 -15.20 -9.53 29.29
C LEU A 235 -15.09 -8.01 29.10
N THR A 236 -14.24 -7.35 29.90
CA THR A 236 -14.21 -5.88 29.97
C THR A 236 -12.80 -5.32 29.82
N HIS A 237 -11.76 -6.08 30.19
CA HIS A 237 -10.37 -5.63 30.16
C HIS A 237 -9.49 -6.76 29.62
N GLY A 238 -8.85 -6.56 28.47
CA GLY A 238 -8.02 -7.59 27.83
C GLY A 238 -6.61 -7.11 27.54
N PHE A 239 -5.72 -8.04 27.23
CA PHE A 239 -4.40 -7.76 26.69
C PHE A 239 -4.26 -8.35 25.28
N ALA A 240 -3.64 -7.61 24.36
CA ALA A 240 -3.38 -8.10 23.01
C ALA A 240 -2.15 -7.41 22.41
N PRO A 241 -1.54 -7.94 21.34
CA PRO A 241 -0.55 -7.20 20.58
C PRO A 241 -1.14 -5.88 20.05
N TYR A 242 -0.29 -4.88 19.83
CA TYR A 242 -0.73 -3.50 19.49
C TYR A 242 -1.79 -3.44 18.39
N TRP A 243 -1.59 -4.18 17.29
CA TRP A 243 -2.52 -4.16 16.16
C TRP A 243 -3.87 -4.81 16.49
N SER A 244 -3.88 -5.95 17.19
CA SER A 244 -5.12 -6.61 17.63
C SER A 244 -5.89 -5.74 18.63
N ALA A 245 -5.19 -5.02 19.51
CA ALA A 245 -5.79 -4.07 20.44
C ALA A 245 -6.37 -2.84 19.75
N ALA A 246 -5.65 -2.27 18.77
CA ALA A 246 -6.03 -1.05 18.07
C ALA A 246 -7.30 -1.23 17.23
N VAL A 247 -7.48 -2.40 16.62
CA VAL A 247 -8.65 -2.69 15.78
C VAL A 247 -9.95 -2.76 16.60
N ASN A 248 -9.88 -3.11 17.88
CA ASN A 248 -11.02 -3.22 18.78
C ASN A 248 -11.35 -1.93 19.57
N SER A 249 -10.78 -0.77 19.18
CA SER A 249 -10.82 0.46 19.99
C SER A 249 -12.02 1.40 19.74
N LEU A 250 -13.03 0.99 18.96
CA LEU A 250 -14.20 1.79 18.56
C LEU A 250 -15.51 1.27 19.20
N PRO A 251 -16.48 2.17 19.47
CA PRO A 251 -17.07 2.42 20.79
C PRO A 251 -17.63 1.14 21.42
N ASN A 252 -16.78 0.42 22.13
CA ASN A 252 -17.13 -0.77 22.91
C ASN A 252 -16.73 -0.52 24.38
N PRO A 253 -17.55 -0.89 25.39
CA PRO A 253 -17.12 -0.93 26.79
C PRO A 253 -15.88 -1.81 27.03
N VAL A 254 -15.59 -2.78 26.16
CA VAL A 254 -14.41 -3.65 26.29
C VAL A 254 -13.13 -2.90 25.93
N ARG A 255 -12.19 -2.86 26.88
CA ARG A 255 -10.88 -2.21 26.72
C ARG A 255 -9.80 -3.24 26.53
N ILE A 256 -9.09 -3.19 25.41
CA ILE A 256 -7.96 -4.08 25.15
C ILE A 256 -6.68 -3.25 25.19
N ALA A 257 -5.83 -3.51 26.19
CA ALA A 257 -4.57 -2.83 26.39
C ALA A 257 -3.47 -3.48 25.55
N PRO A 258 -2.70 -2.72 24.76
CA PRO A 258 -1.66 -3.29 23.95
C PRO A 258 -0.47 -3.74 24.82
N VAL A 259 -0.01 -4.97 24.65
CA VAL A 259 1.15 -5.54 25.34
C VAL A 259 2.11 -6.21 24.36
N GLU A 260 3.34 -6.35 24.81
CA GLU A 260 4.37 -7.10 24.11
C GLU A 260 4.49 -8.49 24.72
N PHE A 261 4.29 -9.54 23.91
CA PHE A 261 4.46 -10.93 24.33
C PHE A 261 5.89 -11.39 24.02
N GLY A 262 6.70 -11.56 25.06
CA GLY A 262 8.03 -12.17 25.01
C GLY A 262 8.17 -13.27 26.06
N ALA A 263 9.36 -13.43 26.66
CA ALA A 263 9.53 -14.26 27.86
C ALA A 263 8.69 -13.76 29.05
N ASP A 264 8.48 -12.43 29.10
CA ASP A 264 7.57 -11.74 30.00
C ASP A 264 6.54 -10.94 29.19
N ILE A 265 5.38 -10.64 29.79
CA ILE A 265 4.38 -9.74 29.21
C ILE A 265 4.69 -8.31 29.66
N LYS A 266 4.96 -7.41 28.71
CA LYS A 266 5.31 -6.00 29.00
C LYS A 266 4.27 -5.02 28.45
N PRO A 267 3.91 -3.95 29.19
CA PRO A 267 3.03 -2.90 28.68
C PRO A 267 3.60 -2.20 27.43
N PHE A 268 2.78 -2.02 26.39
CA PHE A 268 3.16 -1.27 25.19
C PHE A 268 2.54 0.13 25.19
N HIS A 269 3.31 1.14 25.63
CA HIS A 269 2.79 2.49 25.90
C HIS A 269 2.57 3.40 24.68
N PHE A 270 2.82 2.92 23.46
CA PHE A 270 2.65 3.73 22.26
C PHE A 270 1.17 3.82 21.89
N LEU A 271 0.63 5.04 21.80
CA LEU A 271 -0.78 5.32 21.48
C LEU A 271 -1.80 4.62 22.41
N SER A 272 -1.41 4.29 23.64
CA SER A 272 -2.27 3.65 24.64
C SER A 272 -2.40 4.49 25.92
N LYS A 273 -3.56 4.41 26.59
CA LYS A 273 -3.77 5.10 27.87
C LYS A 273 -3.13 4.28 29.00
N ARG A 274 -2.30 4.94 29.82
CA ARG A 274 -1.61 4.30 30.95
C ARG A 274 -2.57 3.65 31.96
N ASP A 275 -3.77 4.18 32.11
CA ASP A 275 -4.76 3.66 33.06
C ASP A 275 -5.31 2.30 32.68
N TRP A 276 -5.20 1.90 31.41
CA TRP A 276 -5.67 0.59 30.94
C TRP A 276 -4.86 -0.58 31.53
N TYR A 277 -3.62 -0.32 31.95
CA TYR A 277 -2.75 -1.34 32.56
C TYR A 277 -2.94 -1.49 34.07
N LYS A 278 -3.62 -0.54 34.72
CA LYS A 278 -3.80 -0.53 36.18
C LYS A 278 -4.94 -1.42 36.65
N GLN A 279 -5.88 -1.76 35.77
CA GLN A 279 -7.13 -2.44 36.12
C GLN A 279 -7.03 -3.97 36.03
N GLY A 280 -5.88 -4.51 35.61
CA GLY A 280 -5.73 -5.93 35.29
C GLY A 280 -6.48 -6.32 34.01
N GLY A 281 -6.26 -7.54 33.51
CA GLY A 281 -6.96 -8.08 32.35
C GLY A 281 -7.63 -9.41 32.69
N ASN A 282 -8.86 -9.60 32.22
CA ASN A 282 -9.61 -10.84 32.36
C ASN A 282 -9.57 -11.74 31.12
N PHE A 283 -8.88 -11.33 30.05
CA PHE A 283 -8.63 -12.18 28.88
C PHE A 283 -7.40 -11.73 28.08
N VAL A 284 -6.92 -12.62 27.21
CA VAL A 284 -5.91 -12.33 26.19
C VAL A 284 -6.55 -12.53 24.82
N SER A 285 -6.41 -11.55 23.93
CA SER A 285 -6.82 -11.65 22.53
C SER A 285 -5.58 -11.77 21.65
N VAL A 286 -5.55 -12.77 20.78
CA VAL A 286 -4.47 -12.98 19.80
C VAL A 286 -4.94 -12.49 18.45
#